data_AF-A0A1C5U2A7-F1
#
_entry.id   AF-A0A1C5U2A7-F1
#
_cell.length_a   1.000
_cell.length_b   1.000
_cell.length_c   1.000
_cell.angle_alpha   90.00
_cell.angle_beta   90.00
_cell.angle_gamma   90.00
#
_symmetry.space_group_name_H-M   'P 1'
#
loop_
_entity.id
_entity.type
_entity.pdbx_description
1 polymer ?
#
loop_
_entity_poly.entity_id
_entity_poly.type
_entity_poly.pdbx_seq_one_letter_code
_entity_poly.pdbx_strand_id
1 'polypeptide(L)'
;MESSLRELAMYRMERAFEMLIAAEDNLKIGQYKTSLNRSYYAIFHAMRAANIIKGFDSSKHSGVIAFFKCSRGLFKNGKSQPSGESSNLPALNGDSEFS
;
A
#
# COMPACT_ATOMS: atom_id res chain seq x y z
N MET A 1 5.69 1.33 22.26
CA MET A 1 5.85 2.09 21.00
C MET A 1 6.20 1.16 19.84
N GLU A 2 7.18 0.24 19.97
CA GLU A 2 7.38 -0.86 19.00
C GLU A 2 6.18 -1.83 18.93
N SER A 3 5.56 -2.14 20.07
CA SER A 3 4.34 -2.97 20.14
C SER A 3 3.18 -2.38 19.32
N SER A 4 2.94 -1.07 19.44
CA SER A 4 1.85 -0.38 18.73
C SER A 4 2.06 -0.31 17.21
N LEU A 5 3.31 -0.27 16.73
CA LEU A 5 3.60 -0.31 15.29
C LEU A 5 3.33 -1.69 14.71
N ARG A 6 3.68 -2.75 15.45
CA ARG A 6 3.39 -4.14 15.07
C ARG A 6 1.89 -4.42 15.08
N GLU A 7 1.18 -3.95 16.10
CA GLU A 7 -0.29 -4.04 16.17
C GLU A 7 -0.94 -3.35 14.97
N LEU A 8 -0.50 -2.14 14.64
CA LEU A 8 -1.01 -1.42 13.47
C LEU A 8 -0.67 -2.12 12.14
N ALA A 9 0.51 -2.72 12.02
CA ALA A 9 0.88 -3.53 10.87
C ALA A 9 -0.03 -4.76 10.74
N MET A 10 -0.28 -5.47 11.85
CA MET A 10 -1.14 -6.65 11.89
C MET A 10 -2.58 -6.31 11.52
N TYR A 11 -3.15 -5.25 12.09
CA TYR A 11 -4.48 -4.76 11.73
C TYR A 11 -4.62 -4.48 10.23
N ARG A 12 -3.58 -3.89 9.61
CA ARG A 12 -3.57 -3.63 8.16
C ARG A 12 -3.45 -4.91 7.35
N MET A 13 -2.70 -5.91 7.84
CA MET A 13 -2.62 -7.22 7.21
C MET A 13 -3.96 -7.96 7.29
N GLU A 14 -4.65 -7.92 8.43
CA GLU A 14 -6.01 -8.46 8.57
C GLU A 14 -6.96 -7.84 7.54
N ARG A 15 -6.92 -6.52 7.40
CA ARG A 15 -7.70 -5.82 6.37
C ARG A 15 -7.34 -6.24 4.95
N ALA A 16 -6.06 -6.52 4.68
CA ALA A 16 -5.62 -7.05 3.39
C ALA A 16 -6.22 -8.44 3.11
N PHE A 17 -6.25 -9.32 4.11
CA PHE A 17 -6.87 -10.64 4.00
C PHE A 17 -8.38 -10.57 3.78
N GLU A 18 -9.10 -9.70 4.50
CA GLU A 18 -10.54 -9.47 4.27
C GLU A 18 -10.83 -9.07 2.81
N MET A 19 -10.01 -8.19 2.25
CA MET A 19 -10.15 -7.76 0.85
C MET A 19 -9.81 -8.89 -0.13
N LEU A 20 -8.82 -9.73 0.19
CA LEU A 20 -8.46 -10.88 -0.63
C LEU A 20 -9.59 -11.93 -0.66
N ILE A 21 -10.15 -12.27 0.49
CA ILE A 21 -11.28 -13.20 0.60
C ILE A 21 -12.47 -12.66 -0.21
N ALA A 22 -12.79 -11.38 -0.04
CA ALA A 22 -13.84 -10.74 -0.83
C ALA A 22 -13.53 -10.77 -2.34
N ALA A 23 -12.27 -10.57 -2.74
CA ALA A 23 -11.88 -10.64 -4.14
C ALA A 23 -12.08 -12.04 -4.73
N GLU A 24 -11.74 -13.08 -3.98
CA GLU A 24 -11.95 -14.48 -4.37
C GLU A 24 -13.43 -14.82 -4.51
N ASP A 25 -14.27 -14.37 -3.57
CA ASP A 25 -15.71 -14.62 -3.63
C ASP A 25 -16.36 -13.90 -4.81
N ASN A 26 -15.96 -12.64 -5.08
CA ASN A 26 -16.40 -11.91 -6.27
C ASN A 26 -15.96 -12.59 -7.57
N LEU A 27 -14.78 -13.21 -7.58
CA LEU A 27 -14.28 -13.95 -8.74
C LEU A 27 -15.15 -15.17 -9.02
N LYS A 28 -15.52 -15.94 -7.98
CA LYS A 28 -16.35 -17.15 -8.09
C LYS A 28 -17.73 -16.85 -8.67
N ILE A 29 -18.29 -15.68 -8.40
CA ILE A 29 -19.61 -15.25 -8.92
C ILE A 29 -19.54 -14.46 -10.22
N GLY A 30 -18.37 -14.39 -10.88
CA GLY A 30 -18.18 -13.71 -12.16
C GLY A 30 -18.16 -12.18 -12.08
N GLN A 31 -18.07 -11.59 -10.88
CA GLN A 31 -17.96 -10.15 -10.69
C GLN A 31 -16.50 -9.67 -10.84
N TYR A 32 -15.96 -9.79 -12.05
CA TYR A 32 -14.54 -9.55 -12.31
C TYR A 32 -14.07 -8.12 -11.97
N LYS A 33 -14.86 -7.09 -12.30
CA LYS A 33 -14.52 -5.70 -11.97
C LYS A 33 -14.42 -5.48 -10.46
N THR A 34 -15.37 -6.04 -9.70
CA THR A 34 -15.37 -5.97 -8.24
C THR A 34 -14.19 -6.75 -7.64
N SER A 35 -13.95 -7.97 -8.14
CA SER A 35 -12.81 -8.79 -7.72
C SER A 35 -11.48 -8.07 -7.94
N LEU A 36 -11.28 -7.44 -9.10
CA LEU A 36 -10.08 -6.67 -9.41
C LEU A 36 -9.90 -5.48 -8.46
N ASN A 37 -10.95 -4.72 -8.19
CA ASN A 37 -10.92 -3.60 -7.24
C ASN A 37 -10.54 -4.08 -5.83
N ARG A 38 -11.14 -5.18 -5.35
CA ARG A 38 -10.84 -5.77 -4.04
C ARG A 38 -9.40 -6.28 -3.96
N SER A 39 -8.89 -6.94 -5.00
CA SER A 39 -7.49 -7.38 -5.10
C SER A 39 -6.51 -6.20 -5.03
N TYR A 40 -6.82 -5.08 -5.71
CA TYR A 40 -6.01 -3.86 -5.62
C TYR A 40 -5.92 -3.34 -4.18
N TYR A 41 -7.05 -3.25 -3.48
CA TYR A 41 -7.06 -2.78 -2.09
C TYR A 41 -6.41 -3.78 -1.11
N ALA A 42 -6.49 -5.09 -1.36
CA ALA A 42 -5.75 -6.08 -0.60
C ALA A 42 -4.23 -5.81 -0.65
N ILE A 43 -3.69 -5.61 -1.85
CA ILE A 43 -2.27 -5.29 -2.05
C ILE A 43 -1.93 -3.95 -1.38
N PHE A 44 -2.78 -2.93 -1.53
CA PHE A 44 -2.55 -1.62 -0.91
C PHE A 44 -2.44 -1.70 0.63
N HIS A 45 -3.33 -2.43 1.29
CA HIS A 45 -3.29 -2.63 2.73
C HIS A 45 -2.04 -3.42 3.17
N ALA A 46 -1.65 -4.45 2.42
CA ALA A 46 -0.43 -5.19 2.67
C ALA A 46 0.84 -4.32 2.53
N MET A 47 0.89 -3.45 1.52
CA MET A 47 1.99 -2.49 1.37
C MET A 47 2.05 -1.48 2.52
N ARG A 48 0.89 -1.00 3.00
CA ARG A 48 0.84 -0.12 4.18
C ARG A 48 1.25 -0.82 5.48
N ALA A 49 1.00 -2.11 5.61
CA ALA A 49 1.49 -2.92 6.72
C ALA A 49 3.01 -3.12 6.66
N ALA A 50 3.57 -3.35 5.47
CA ALA A 50 5.01 -3.47 5.29
C ALA A 50 5.75 -2.15 5.54
N ASN A 51 5.17 -1.03 5.10
CA ASN A 51 5.80 0.28 5.22
C ASN A 51 5.84 0.80 6.66
N ILE A 52 4.82 0.53 7.48
CA ILE A 52 4.78 1.03 8.87
C ILE A 52 5.89 0.40 9.72
N ILE A 53 6.28 -0.85 9.42
CA ILE A 53 7.43 -1.52 10.05
C ILE A 53 8.75 -0.79 9.74
N LYS A 54 8.81 -0.07 8.61
CA LYS A 54 9.93 0.78 8.21
C LYS A 54 9.75 2.26 8.62
N GLY A 55 8.77 2.55 9.47
CA GLY A 55 8.51 3.91 9.97
C GLY A 55 7.81 4.85 8.98
N PHE A 56 7.22 4.33 7.90
CA PHE A 56 6.48 5.14 6.92
C PHE A 56 4.99 4.81 6.89
N ASP A 57 4.15 5.85 6.91
CA ASP A 57 2.73 5.73 6.66
C ASP A 57 2.22 6.81 5.71
N SER A 58 1.31 6.44 4.83
CA SER A 58 0.62 7.37 3.96
C SER A 58 -0.74 6.79 3.59
N SER A 59 -1.74 7.67 3.48
CA SER A 59 -3.04 7.36 2.89
C SER A 59 -3.03 7.53 1.36
N LYS A 60 -2.02 8.20 0.79
CA LYS A 60 -1.91 8.42 -0.66
C LYS A 60 -1.35 7.16 -1.33
N HIS A 61 -2.07 6.65 -2.32
CA HIS A 61 -1.65 5.47 -3.10
C HIS A 61 -0.24 5.62 -3.69
N SER A 62 0.03 6.74 -4.36
CA SER A 62 1.34 7.03 -4.95
C SER A 62 2.47 7.04 -3.93
N GLY A 63 2.24 7.58 -2.73
CA GLY A 63 3.22 7.61 -1.63
C GLY A 63 3.54 6.22 -1.09
N VAL A 64 2.53 5.38 -0.87
CA VAL A 64 2.71 3.99 -0.42
C VAL A 64 3.51 3.19 -1.44
N ILE A 65 3.22 3.35 -2.73
CA ILE A 65 3.91 2.65 -3.83
C ILE A 65 5.36 3.13 -3.98
N ALA A 66 5.58 4.44 -3.98
CA ALA A 66 6.92 5.03 -4.13
C ALA A 66 7.85 4.58 -3.00
N PHE A 67 7.39 4.67 -1.75
CA PHE A 67 8.18 4.23 -0.60
C PHE A 67 8.43 2.72 -0.64
N PHE A 68 7.42 1.90 -0.93
CA PHE A 68 7.59 0.44 -0.98
C PHE A 68 8.64 0.04 -2.02
N LYS A 69 8.58 0.60 -3.24
CA LYS A 69 9.57 0.37 -4.31
C LYS A 69 10.98 0.82 -3.91
N CYS A 70 11.12 2.01 -3.33
CA CYS A 70 12.39 2.55 -2.85
C CYS A 70 12.99 1.67 -1.74
N SER A 71 12.16 1.24 -0.80
CA SER A 71 12.56 0.42 0.34
C SER A 71 13.05 -0.99 -0.05
N ARG A 72 12.76 -1.45 -1.29
CA ARG A 72 13.24 -2.72 -1.85
C ARG A 72 14.44 -2.57 -2.79
N GLY A 73 15.01 -1.35 -2.91
CA GLY A 73 16.14 -1.09 -3.79
C GLY A 73 15.81 -1.22 -5.28
N LEU A 74 14.52 -1.20 -5.65
CA LEU A 74 14.07 -1.29 -7.06
C LEU A 74 14.31 0.01 -7.83
N PHE A 75 14.60 1.11 -7.14
CA PHE A 75 15.15 2.31 -7.74
C PHE A 75 16.68 2.29 -7.60
N LYS A 76 17.36 1.79 -8.63
CA LYS A 76 18.79 2.10 -8.84
C LYS A 76 18.86 3.33 -9.75
N ASN A 77 19.62 4.32 -9.28
CA ASN A 77 20.02 5.57 -9.92
C ASN A 77 19.13 6.80 -9.66
N GLY A 78 19.55 7.60 -8.68
CA GLY A 78 19.40 9.06 -8.73
C GLY A 78 18.42 9.71 -7.75
N LYS A 79 18.83 9.78 -6.47
CA LYS A 79 18.42 10.73 -5.40
C LYS A 79 17.51 10.19 -4.27
N SER A 80 18.19 10.06 -3.13
CA SER A 80 17.82 10.08 -1.70
C SER A 80 16.44 9.61 -1.21
N GLN A 81 16.53 8.68 -0.26
CA GLN A 81 15.54 8.40 0.79
C GLN A 81 15.05 9.71 1.47
N PRO A 82 13.76 9.83 1.85
CA PRO A 82 13.36 10.81 2.83
C PRO A 82 13.61 10.24 4.24
N SER A 83 14.75 10.61 4.83
CA SER A 83 14.86 10.70 6.29
C SER A 83 13.89 11.78 6.75
N GLY A 84 13.14 11.49 7.82
CA GLY A 84 11.95 12.22 8.21
C GLY A 84 12.07 13.74 8.16
N GLU A 85 11.15 14.34 7.42
CA GLU A 85 10.51 15.61 7.76
C GLU A 85 9.28 15.77 6.88
N SER A 86 8.19 16.23 7.49
CA SER A 86 6.96 16.59 6.81
C SER A 86 7.22 17.71 5.80
N SER A 87 7.44 17.40 4.54
CA SER A 87 7.15 18.33 3.43
C SER A 87 7.23 17.61 2.08
N ASN A 88 6.10 17.66 1.36
CA ASN A 88 5.95 17.58 -0.09
C ASN A 88 6.98 16.74 -0.88
N LEU A 89 6.70 15.43 -1.03
CA LEU A 89 7.17 14.72 -2.23
C LEU A 89 6.45 15.27 -3.48
N PRO A 90 7.13 15.42 -4.63
CA PRO A 90 6.47 15.81 -5.86
C PRO A 90 5.40 14.76 -6.19
N ALA A 91 4.18 15.24 -6.40
CA ALA A 91 3.09 14.42 -6.89
C ALA A 91 3.52 13.87 -8.26
N LEU A 92 3.85 12.58 -8.30
CA LEU A 92 3.81 11.85 -9.56
C LEU A 92 2.33 11.77 -9.91
N ASN A 93 1.90 12.65 -10.81
CA ASN A 93 0.60 12.60 -11.48
C ASN A 93 0.53 11.24 -12.19
N GLY A 94 -0.13 10.29 -11.53
CA GLY A 94 -0.54 9.02 -12.09
C GLY A 94 -2.06 9.03 -12.05
N ASP A 95 -2.64 9.26 -13.22
CA ASP A 95 -4.07 9.33 -13.46
C ASP A 95 -4.79 8.15 -12.79
N SER A 96 -5.70 8.47 -11.87
CA SER A 96 -6.65 7.48 -11.35
C SER A 96 -7.93 7.53 -12.18
N GLU A 97 -7.84 7.10 -13.44
CA GLU A 97 -8.98 6.51 -14.11
C GLU A 97 -9.12 5.07 -13.59
N PHE A 98 -9.98 4.89 -12.59
CA PHE A 98 -10.88 3.74 -12.50
C PHE A 98 -11.90 4.02 -11.39
N SER A 99 -12.91 4.80 -11.76
CA SER A 99 -14.23 4.82 -11.10
C SER A 99 -15.07 3.66 -11.63
#